data_AF-A0A176YJZ5-F1
#
_entry.id   AF-A0A176YJZ5-F1
#
_cell.length_a   1.000
_cell.length_b   1.000
_cell.length_c   1.000
_cell.angle_alpha   90.00
_cell.angle_beta   90.00
_cell.angle_gamma   90.00
#
_symmetry.space_group_name_H-M   'P 1'
#
loop_
_entity.id
_entity.type
_entity.pdbx_description
1 polymer ?
#
loop_
_entity_poly.entity_id
_entity_poly.type
_entity_poly.pdbx_seq_one_letter_code
_entity_poly.pdbx_strand_id
1 'polypeptide(L)'
;MSWVEEETETKAQHKNFGDNPSGILTYTADGRMSIIFTDPRRQPPASPKATDAEAAQLYRGMVAYAGSYRLEDGKVIHKVEVSWNRTWDGQERPPAAVEIKGDRLTYKTSPFVSPFLGKQMVATLLWERIGSGTH
;
A
#
# COMPACT_ATOMS: atom_id res chain seq x y z
N MET A 1 10.65 -0.57 3.99
CA MET A 1 9.57 -1.18 3.18
C MET A 1 9.97 -1.14 1.72
N SER A 2 9.57 -2.13 0.91
CA SER A 2 9.63 -2.03 -0.55
C SER A 2 8.26 -2.32 -1.17
N TRP A 3 8.03 -1.79 -2.37
CA TRP A 3 6.87 -2.09 -3.22
C TRP A 3 7.34 -2.30 -4.65
N VAL A 4 7.01 -3.46 -5.22
CA VAL A 4 7.26 -3.76 -6.63
C VAL A 4 5.98 -4.30 -7.26
N GLU A 5 5.54 -3.71 -8.37
CA GLU A 5 4.51 -4.30 -9.23
C GLU A 5 5.18 -5.00 -10.40
N GLU A 6 4.75 -6.23 -10.69
CA GLU A 6 5.20 -7.01 -11.84
C GLU A 6 4.03 -7.23 -12.80
N GLU A 7 4.21 -6.88 -14.07
CA GLU A 7 3.23 -7.16 -15.14
C GLU A 7 3.05 -8.68 -15.31
N THR A 8 1.81 -9.16 -15.29
CA THR A 8 1.56 -10.61 -15.36
C THR A 8 2.00 -11.22 -16.68
N GLU A 9 1.88 -10.46 -17.78
CA GLU A 9 2.19 -10.89 -19.15
C GLU A 9 3.68 -10.77 -19.47
N THR A 10 4.25 -9.57 -19.33
CA THR A 10 5.62 -9.26 -19.78
C THR A 10 6.68 -9.53 -18.73
N LYS A 11 6.28 -9.71 -17.47
CA LYS A 11 7.17 -9.74 -16.29
C LYS A 11 7.97 -8.46 -16.06
N ALA A 12 7.60 -7.35 -16.72
CA ALA A 12 8.21 -6.05 -16.47
C ALA A 12 7.92 -5.60 -15.02
N GLN A 13 8.95 -5.12 -14.34
CA GLN A 13 8.85 -4.65 -12.96
C GLN A 13 8.80 -3.13 -12.86
N HIS A 14 7.97 -2.63 -11.95
CA HIS A 14 7.69 -1.22 -11.75
C HIS A 14 7.78 -0.84 -10.28
N LYS A 15 8.55 0.22 -9.99
CA LYS A 15 8.71 0.80 -8.66
C LYS A 15 8.01 2.16 -8.59
N ASN A 16 6.69 2.14 -8.60
CA ASN A 16 5.85 3.34 -8.69
C ASN A 16 6.16 4.38 -7.59
N PHE A 17 6.63 3.93 -6.43
CA PHE A 17 6.96 4.78 -5.27
C PHE A 17 8.48 4.85 -4.97
N GLY A 18 9.32 4.54 -5.97
CA GLY A 18 10.77 4.49 -5.82
C GLY A 18 11.27 3.27 -5.05
N ASP A 19 12.54 3.29 -4.65
CA ASP A 19 13.19 2.14 -4.03
C ASP A 19 12.80 1.94 -2.56
N ASN A 20 12.50 3.04 -1.85
CA ASN A 20 12.30 3.04 -0.40
C ASN A 20 11.07 3.88 -0.01
N PRO A 21 9.84 3.41 -0.32
CA PRO A 21 8.63 4.07 0.16
C PRO A 21 8.60 4.16 1.68
N SER A 22 8.13 5.29 2.18
CA SER A 22 7.91 5.52 3.61
C SER A 22 6.46 5.26 3.95
N GLY A 23 6.19 4.37 4.92
CA GLY A 23 4.83 4.04 5.28
C GLY A 23 4.70 3.09 6.45
N ILE A 24 3.46 2.91 6.89
CA ILE A 24 3.05 2.12 8.04
C ILE A 24 1.88 1.24 7.62
N LEU A 25 1.95 -0.04 7.98
CA LEU A 25 0.87 -1.01 7.88
C LEU A 25 0.57 -1.51 9.30
N THR A 26 -0.65 -1.29 9.74
CA THR A 26 -1.11 -1.69 11.07
C THR A 26 -2.17 -2.76 10.91
N TYR A 27 -2.01 -3.86 11.65
CA TYR A 27 -3.06 -4.84 11.92
C TYR A 27 -3.29 -4.87 13.43
N THR A 28 -4.55 -4.99 13.82
CA THR A 28 -4.99 -4.98 15.22
C THR A 28 -5.75 -6.26 15.51
N ALA A 29 -5.74 -6.69 16.77
CA ALA A 29 -6.33 -7.96 17.19
C ALA A 29 -7.86 -8.02 17.04
N ASP A 30 -8.53 -6.86 17.00
CA ASP A 30 -9.97 -6.71 16.77
C ASP A 30 -10.34 -6.70 15.27
N GLY A 31 -9.41 -7.07 14.38
CA GLY A 31 -9.69 -7.24 12.97
C GLY A 31 -9.68 -5.93 12.17
N ARG A 32 -9.10 -4.85 12.70
CA ARG A 32 -8.93 -3.58 11.98
C ARG A 32 -7.56 -3.51 11.32
N MET A 33 -7.49 -2.82 10.20
CA MET A 33 -6.25 -2.52 9.52
C MET A 33 -6.22 -1.08 8.99
N SER A 34 -5.02 -0.52 8.91
CA SER A 34 -4.74 0.70 8.17
C SER A 34 -3.41 0.59 7.47
N ILE A 35 -3.30 1.21 6.31
CA ILE A 35 -2.06 1.33 5.57
C ILE A 35 -1.95 2.74 5.03
N ILE A 36 -0.78 3.31 5.21
CA ILE A 36 -0.38 4.53 4.52
C ILE A 36 1.05 4.37 4.06
N PHE A 37 1.33 4.72 2.81
CA PHE A 37 2.69 4.90 2.36
C PHE A 37 2.76 5.94 1.26
N THR A 38 3.95 6.50 1.09
CA THR A 38 4.18 7.65 0.23
C THR A 38 5.49 7.53 -0.51
N ASP A 39 5.53 8.13 -1.69
CA ASP A 39 6.75 8.29 -2.47
C ASP A 39 7.69 9.25 -1.72
N PRO A 40 8.94 8.85 -1.40
CA PRO A 40 9.89 9.69 -0.68
C PRO A 40 10.34 10.90 -1.51
N ARG A 41 10.08 10.92 -2.83
CA ARG A 41 10.44 12.03 -3.73
C ARG A 41 9.44 13.19 -3.68
N ARG A 42 8.30 13.03 -3.00
CA ARG A 42 7.31 14.11 -2.82
C ARG A 42 7.95 15.31 -2.15
N GLN A 43 7.66 16.50 -2.67
CA GLN A 43 8.12 17.74 -2.07
C GLN A 43 7.08 18.28 -1.10
N PRO A 44 7.51 18.86 0.03
CA PRO A 44 6.60 19.63 0.88
C PRO A 44 6.08 20.85 0.09
N PRO A 45 4.87 21.33 0.36
CA PRO A 45 4.41 22.59 -0.21
C PRO A 45 5.29 23.77 0.23
N ALA A 46 5.40 24.79 -0.62
CA ALA A 46 6.19 25.99 -0.33
C ALA A 46 5.61 26.87 0.80
N SER A 47 4.34 26.67 1.15
CA SER A 47 3.66 27.38 2.24
C SER A 47 2.73 26.43 3.02
N PRO A 48 2.26 26.80 4.22
CA PRO A 48 1.33 25.95 5.00
C PRO A 48 0.07 25.53 4.23
N LYS A 49 -0.36 26.34 3.25
CA LYS A 49 -1.42 25.99 2.31
C LYS A 49 -0.80 25.58 0.97
N ALA A 50 -0.98 24.32 0.59
CA ALA A 50 -0.58 23.84 -0.72
C ALA A 50 -1.37 24.55 -1.82
N THR A 51 -0.68 24.88 -2.93
CA THR A 51 -1.32 25.19 -4.20
C THR A 51 -1.99 23.94 -4.78
N ASP A 52 -2.90 24.11 -5.74
CA ASP A 52 -3.58 22.98 -6.40
C ASP A 52 -2.57 22.01 -7.05
N ALA A 53 -1.49 22.54 -7.63
CA ALA A 53 -0.44 21.75 -8.24
C ALA A 53 0.33 20.90 -7.21
N GLU A 54 0.70 21.49 -6.08
CA GLU A 54 1.38 20.78 -4.98
C GLU A 54 0.46 19.74 -4.35
N ALA A 55 -0.82 20.08 -4.12
CA ALA A 55 -1.81 19.16 -3.56
C ALA A 55 -2.01 17.94 -4.47
N ALA A 56 -2.11 18.14 -5.79
CA ALA A 56 -2.22 17.05 -6.75
C ALA A 56 -0.99 16.13 -6.77
N GLN A 57 0.22 16.68 -6.61
CA GLN A 57 1.45 15.89 -6.50
C GLN A 57 1.48 15.06 -5.21
N LEU A 58 1.10 15.66 -4.07
CA LEU A 58 1.02 14.96 -2.80
C LEU A 58 0.00 13.82 -2.82
N TYR A 59 -1.15 14.07 -3.45
CA TYR A 59 -2.22 13.09 -3.66
C TYR A 59 -1.75 11.91 -4.53
N ARG A 60 -1.14 12.17 -5.70
CA ARG A 60 -0.70 11.09 -6.61
C ARG A 60 0.44 10.24 -6.05
N GLY A 61 1.24 10.79 -5.15
CA GLY A 61 2.37 10.09 -4.52
C GLY A 61 2.04 9.35 -3.23
N MET A 62 0.75 9.08 -2.92
CA MET A 62 0.37 8.33 -1.73
C MET A 62 -0.57 7.17 -2.03
N VAL A 63 -0.60 6.21 -1.12
CA VAL A 63 -1.72 5.31 -0.93
C VAL A 63 -2.06 5.30 0.55
N ALA A 64 -3.31 5.55 0.87
CA ALA A 64 -3.79 5.50 2.25
C ALA A 64 -5.21 4.90 2.30
N TYR A 65 -5.40 3.84 3.06
CA TYR A 65 -6.73 3.30 3.32
C TYR A 65 -6.80 2.57 4.65
N ALA A 66 -8.01 2.44 5.18
CA ALA A 66 -8.28 1.73 6.43
C ALA A 66 -9.63 1.00 6.34
N GLY A 67 -9.78 -0.01 7.20
CA GLY A 67 -11.00 -0.78 7.33
C GLY A 67 -10.79 -2.04 8.14
N SER A 68 -11.45 -3.11 7.74
CA SER A 68 -11.33 -4.42 8.37
C SER A 68 -10.48 -5.37 7.53
N TYR A 69 -9.95 -6.42 8.16
CA TYR A 69 -9.30 -7.51 7.45
C TYR A 69 -9.79 -8.86 7.95
N ARG A 70 -9.66 -9.86 7.08
CA ARG A 70 -9.92 -11.26 7.40
C ARG A 70 -8.88 -12.15 6.73
N LEU A 71 -8.68 -13.33 7.29
CA LEU A 71 -7.88 -14.39 6.69
C LEU A 71 -8.82 -15.40 6.03
N GLU A 72 -8.53 -15.78 4.79
CA GLU A 72 -9.27 -16.77 4.01
C GLU A 72 -8.26 -17.53 3.13
N ASP A 73 -8.25 -18.86 3.20
CA ASP A 73 -7.38 -19.74 2.41
C ASP A 73 -5.89 -19.35 2.45
N GLY A 74 -5.39 -18.96 3.63
CA GLY A 74 -4.00 -18.54 3.82
C GLY A 74 -3.67 -17.16 3.23
N LYS A 75 -4.68 -16.40 2.81
CA LYS A 75 -4.54 -15.04 2.29
C LYS A 75 -5.22 -14.03 3.20
N VAL A 76 -4.67 -12.82 3.25
CA VAL A 76 -5.33 -11.67 3.85
C VAL A 76 -6.19 -10.95 2.82
N ILE A 77 -7.39 -10.54 3.24
CA ILE A 77 -8.32 -9.74 2.44
C ILE A 77 -8.66 -8.50 3.25
N HIS A 78 -8.43 -7.32 2.66
CA HIS A 78 -8.83 -6.04 3.26
C HIS A 78 -10.19 -5.63 2.73
N LYS A 79 -11.13 -5.30 3.61
CA LYS A 79 -12.37 -4.60 3.28
C LYS A 79 -12.16 -3.12 3.57
N VAL A 80 -12.12 -2.30 2.53
CA VAL A 80 -11.86 -0.87 2.64
C VAL A 80 -13.12 -0.15 3.12
N GLU A 81 -12.99 0.65 4.17
CA GLU A 81 -14.07 1.48 4.70
C GLU A 81 -13.83 2.97 4.42
N VAL A 82 -12.56 3.38 4.38
CA VAL A 82 -12.14 4.74 4.01
C VAL A 82 -10.83 4.69 3.25
N SER A 83 -10.72 5.51 2.21
CA SER A 83 -9.50 5.57 1.40
C SER A 83 -9.26 6.94 0.77
N TRP A 84 -7.99 7.20 0.46
CA TRP A 84 -7.58 8.36 -0.35
C TRP A 84 -8.21 8.35 -1.75
N ASN A 85 -8.44 7.15 -2.29
CA ASN A 85 -9.10 6.92 -3.57
C ASN A 85 -10.49 6.33 -3.32
N ARG A 86 -11.48 7.21 -3.16
CA ARG A 86 -12.87 6.88 -2.83
C ARG A 86 -13.51 5.77 -3.66
N THR A 87 -13.01 5.50 -4.87
CA THR A 87 -13.45 4.34 -5.68
C THR A 87 -13.22 2.99 -4.98
N TRP A 88 -12.36 2.94 -3.97
CA TRP A 88 -12.09 1.74 -3.18
C TRP A 88 -13.01 1.60 -1.96
N ASP A 89 -13.75 2.64 -1.58
CA ASP A 89 -14.61 2.58 -0.40
C ASP A 89 -15.67 1.49 -0.58
N GLY A 90 -15.82 0.65 0.45
CA GLY A 90 -16.70 -0.51 0.43
C GLY A 90 -16.21 -1.67 -0.44
N GLN A 91 -15.06 -1.58 -1.09
CA GLN A 91 -14.51 -2.65 -1.92
C GLN A 91 -13.55 -3.54 -1.13
N GLU A 92 -13.44 -4.80 -1.57
CA GLU A 92 -12.34 -5.66 -1.12
C GLU A 92 -11.08 -5.39 -1.96
N ARG A 93 -9.91 -5.44 -1.31
CA ARG A 93 -8.64 -5.46 -2.03
C ARG A 93 -8.31 -6.88 -2.50
N PRO A 94 -7.50 -7.03 -3.57
CA PRO A 94 -7.04 -8.33 -4.04
C PRO A 94 -6.48 -9.17 -2.88
N PRO A 95 -6.92 -10.43 -2.72
CA PRO A 95 -6.41 -11.32 -1.69
C PRO A 95 -4.89 -11.45 -1.78
N ALA A 96 -4.19 -11.34 -0.66
CA ALA A 96 -2.74 -11.39 -0.65
C ALA A 96 -2.20 -12.54 0.20
N ALA A 97 -1.27 -13.30 -0.37
CA ALA A 97 -0.49 -14.24 0.40
C ALA A 97 0.45 -13.46 1.33
N VAL A 98 0.44 -13.83 2.62
CA VAL A 98 1.29 -13.22 3.63
C VAL A 98 2.25 -14.25 4.20
N GLU A 99 3.52 -13.88 4.30
CA GLU A 99 4.54 -14.68 4.96
C GLU A 99 5.25 -13.83 6.00
N ILE A 100 5.27 -14.28 7.26
CA ILE A 100 6.00 -13.63 8.34
C ILE A 100 7.24 -14.47 8.67
N LYS A 101 8.42 -13.86 8.57
CA LYS A 101 9.72 -14.46 8.92
C LYS A 101 10.46 -13.51 9.84
N GLY A 102 10.49 -13.82 11.14
CA GLY A 102 11.01 -12.92 12.17
C GLY A 102 10.27 -11.58 12.16
N ASP A 103 11.00 -10.50 11.95
CA ASP A 103 10.45 -9.14 11.86
C ASP A 103 10.05 -8.73 10.44
N ARG A 104 10.09 -9.64 9.46
CA ARG A 104 9.73 -9.34 8.07
C ARG A 104 8.37 -9.92 7.71
N LEU A 105 7.54 -9.10 7.09
CA LEU A 105 6.29 -9.50 6.44
C LEU A 105 6.43 -9.32 4.93
N THR A 106 6.31 -10.42 4.19
CA THR A 106 6.12 -10.42 2.74
C THR A 106 4.63 -10.44 2.45
N TYR A 107 4.14 -9.50 1.65
CA TYR A 107 2.75 -9.38 1.24
C TYR A 107 2.69 -9.42 -0.29
N LYS A 108 2.08 -10.45 -0.87
CA LYS A 108 2.00 -10.63 -2.33
C LYS A 108 0.54 -10.74 -2.78
N THR A 109 0.08 -9.79 -3.58
CA THR A 109 -1.31 -9.77 -4.04
C THR A 109 -1.59 -10.89 -5.04
N SER A 110 -2.85 -11.29 -5.12
CA SER A 110 -3.40 -11.93 -6.32
C SER A 110 -3.43 -10.91 -7.48
N PRO A 111 -3.51 -11.35 -8.76
CA PRO A 111 -3.53 -10.43 -9.90
C PRO A 111 -4.64 -9.37 -9.80
N PHE A 112 -4.31 -8.14 -10.19
CA PHE A 112 -5.25 -7.02 -10.21
C PHE A 112 -4.88 -5.99 -11.28
N VAL A 113 -5.84 -5.13 -11.65
CA VAL A 113 -5.57 -3.97 -12.51
C VAL A 113 -4.97 -2.86 -11.67
N SER A 114 -3.72 -2.49 -11.94
CA SER A 114 -3.04 -1.40 -11.23
C SER A 114 -3.75 -0.07 -11.49
N PRO A 115 -4.12 0.69 -10.44
CA PRO A 115 -4.72 2.02 -10.60
C PRO A 115 -3.70 3.04 -11.15
N PHE A 116 -2.40 2.71 -11.14
CA PHE A 116 -1.32 3.59 -11.59
C PHE A 116 -0.96 3.33 -13.05
N LEU A 117 -0.96 2.06 -13.47
CA LEU A 117 -0.49 1.65 -14.80
C LEU A 117 -1.60 1.15 -15.73
N GLY A 118 -2.79 0.84 -15.20
CA GLY A 118 -3.92 0.31 -15.98
C GLY A 118 -3.71 -1.12 -16.52
N LYS A 119 -2.65 -1.81 -16.08
CA LYS A 119 -2.27 -3.15 -16.52
C LYS A 119 -2.56 -4.20 -15.46
N GLN A 120 -2.61 -5.48 -15.87
CA GLN A 120 -2.66 -6.61 -14.95
C GLN A 120 -1.31 -6.81 -14.26
N MET A 121 -1.32 -6.70 -12.93
CA MET A 121 -0.12 -6.74 -12.10
C MET A 121 -0.26 -7.71 -10.94
N VAL A 122 0.88 -8.13 -10.40
CA VAL A 122 1.01 -8.63 -9.04
C VAL A 122 1.90 -7.67 -8.25
N ALA A 123 1.45 -7.21 -7.09
CA ALA A 123 2.24 -6.37 -6.20
C ALA A 123 2.88 -7.24 -5.12
N THR A 124 4.18 -7.06 -4.90
CA THR A 124 4.92 -7.62 -3.77
C THR A 124 5.42 -6.49 -2.89
N LEU A 125 5.02 -6.50 -1.62
CA LEU A 125 5.45 -5.55 -0.61
C LEU A 125 6.25 -6.29 0.46
N LEU A 126 7.33 -5.66 0.91
CA LEU A 126 8.12 -6.12 2.06
C LEU A 126 8.00 -5.08 3.18
N TRP A 127 7.57 -5.54 4.35
CA TRP A 127 7.43 -4.74 5.55
C TRP A 127 8.37 -5.26 6.63
N GLU A 128 8.90 -4.34 7.43
CA GLU A 128 9.64 -4.67 8.65
C GLU A 128 8.79 -4.24 9.84
N ARG A 129 8.70 -5.10 10.85
CA ARG A 129 8.00 -4.83 12.10
C ARG A 129 8.69 -3.66 12.79
N ILE A 130 7.91 -2.66 13.19
CA ILE A 130 8.40 -1.60 14.05
C ILE A 130 8.66 -2.24 15.42
N GLY A 131 9.93 -2.30 15.82
CA GLY A 131 10.33 -2.83 17.12
C GLY A 131 9.72 -1.99 18.25
N SER A 132 9.57 -2.58 19.43
CA SER A 132 9.06 -1.92 20.65
C SER A 132 10.04 -0.87 21.25
N GLY A 133 11.02 -0.40 20.49
CA GLY A 133 12.04 0.55 20.93
C GLY A 133 11.74 1.99 20.51
N THR A 134 11.32 2.80 21.48
CA THR A 134 11.34 4.29 21.50
C THR A 134 10.63 5.02 20.35
N HIS A 135 9.42 5.50 20.65
CA HIS A 135 8.86 6.73 20.09
C HIS A 135 9.39 7.94 20.85
#